data_AF-A0A8T3KMD2-F1
#
_entry.id   AF-A0A8T3KMD2-F1
#
_cell.length_a   1.000
_cell.length_b   1.000
_cell.length_c   1.000
_cell.angle_alpha   90.00
_cell.angle_beta   90.00
_cell.angle_gamma   90.00
#
_symmetry.space_group_name_H-M   'P 1'
#
loop_
_entity.id
_entity.type
_entity.pdbx_description
1 polymer ?
#
loop_
_entity_poly.entity_id
_entity_poly.type
_entity_poly.pdbx_seq_one_letter_code
_entity_poly.pdbx_strand_id
1 'polypeptide(L)'
;MERSAFIEQILPGAQEGYRKYRILPSLTLAQAILESDWGTRMADNNVFGIKATSSWKGDTVEAWTNEYIDGKMQRVKAVFRAYGSIAESIADHIELVGKAARYQAVRETDNYKDAAQAIAKAGYATDPMYAEKLIAIIESNGLDQYDRQPEEHHWAEEIWQELNNMGIAVYEKRYDDPATRGEVMALILRAVKYIASVAHP
;
A
#
# COMPACT_ATOMS: atom_id res chain seq x y z
N MET A 1 -15.22 11.21 -8.43
CA MET A 1 -14.53 11.03 -7.14
C MET A 1 -13.41 12.06 -7.10
N GLU A 2 -13.21 12.73 -5.96
CA GLU A 2 -12.04 13.61 -5.80
C GLU A 2 -10.75 12.79 -5.79
N ARG A 3 -9.64 13.37 -6.29
CA ARG A 3 -8.35 12.67 -6.38
C ARG A 3 -7.85 12.17 -5.03
N SER A 4 -8.03 12.97 -3.97
CA SER A 4 -7.69 12.60 -2.60
C SER A 4 -8.51 11.41 -2.11
N ALA A 5 -9.83 11.41 -2.36
CA ALA A 5 -10.71 10.31 -1.97
C ALA A 5 -10.33 8.99 -2.66
N PHE A 6 -9.86 9.04 -3.90
CA PHE A 6 -9.36 7.85 -4.59
C PHE A 6 -8.07 7.32 -3.93
N ILE A 7 -7.12 8.19 -3.60
CA ILE A 7 -5.90 7.79 -2.88
C ILE A 7 -6.26 7.17 -1.53
N GLU A 8 -7.14 7.81 -0.75
CA GLU A 8 -7.61 7.32 0.55
C GLU A 8 -8.28 5.94 0.45
N GLN A 9 -8.99 5.67 -0.64
CA GLN A 9 -9.62 4.37 -0.88
C GLN A 9 -8.59 3.24 -1.10
N ILE A 10 -7.49 3.51 -1.80
CA ILE A 10 -6.48 2.50 -2.15
C ILE A 10 -5.42 2.35 -1.06
N LEU A 11 -5.10 3.43 -0.34
CA LEU A 11 -3.97 3.52 0.60
C LEU A 11 -3.93 2.41 1.66
N PRO A 12 -5.04 2.02 2.34
CA PRO A 12 -5.00 0.97 3.34
C PRO A 12 -4.50 -0.37 2.78
N GLY A 13 -4.94 -0.73 1.56
CA GLY A 13 -4.51 -1.96 0.90
C GLY A 13 -3.08 -1.85 0.35
N ALA A 14 -2.65 -0.67 -0.10
CA ALA A 14 -1.27 -0.41 -0.48
C ALA A 14 -0.30 -0.58 0.71
N GLN A 15 -0.66 -0.04 1.89
CA GLN A 15 0.11 -0.22 3.11
C GLN A 15 0.14 -1.68 3.58
N GLU A 16 -0.96 -2.42 3.39
CA GLU A 16 -0.99 -3.86 3.67
C GLU A 16 -0.06 -4.65 2.73
N GLY A 17 -0.06 -4.31 1.44
CA GLY A 17 0.90 -4.86 0.48
C GLY A 17 2.35 -4.61 0.87
N TYR A 18 2.65 -3.43 1.43
CA TYR A 18 3.97 -3.12 1.96
C TYR A 18 4.33 -3.97 3.19
N ARG A 19 3.46 -4.04 4.20
CA ARG A 19 3.70 -4.85 5.41
C ARG A 19 3.91 -6.33 5.09
N LYS A 20 3.09 -6.88 4.18
CA LYS A 20 3.09 -8.31 3.87
C LYS A 20 4.17 -8.72 2.88
N TYR A 21 4.44 -7.87 1.89
CA TYR A 21 5.25 -8.24 0.73
C TYR A 21 6.34 -7.23 0.36
N ARG A 22 6.49 -6.12 1.09
CA ARG A 22 7.40 -5.00 0.77
C ARG A 22 7.13 -4.35 -0.58
N ILE A 23 5.87 -4.35 -1.03
CA ILE A 23 5.47 -3.59 -2.22
C ILE A 23 5.27 -2.13 -1.80
N LEU A 24 6.07 -1.21 -2.35
CA LEU A 24 5.99 0.21 -2.00
C LEU A 24 4.56 0.76 -2.20
N PRO A 25 3.96 1.40 -1.19
CA PRO A 25 2.62 1.99 -1.31
C PRO A 25 2.50 2.98 -2.47
N SER A 26 3.52 3.80 -2.71
CA SER A 26 3.57 4.74 -3.83
C SER A 26 3.40 4.05 -5.17
N LEU A 27 4.03 2.87 -5.36
CA LEU A 27 3.91 2.08 -6.57
C LEU A 27 2.48 1.57 -6.76
N THR A 28 1.89 0.99 -5.71
CA THR A 28 0.51 0.46 -5.76
C THR A 28 -0.49 1.58 -6.08
N LEU A 29 -0.34 2.75 -5.45
CA LEU A 29 -1.18 3.92 -5.72
C LEU A 29 -1.02 4.43 -7.15
N ALA A 30 0.23 4.54 -7.63
CA ALA A 30 0.51 5.01 -8.98
C ALA A 30 -0.05 4.07 -10.05
N GLN A 31 0.05 2.75 -9.84
CA GLN A 31 -0.58 1.76 -10.72
C GLN A 31 -2.10 1.92 -10.71
N ALA A 32 -2.74 1.98 -9.53
CA ALA A 32 -4.19 2.18 -9.46
C ALA A 32 -4.64 3.45 -10.20
N ILE A 33 -3.91 4.56 -10.04
CA ILE A 33 -4.19 5.83 -10.74
C ILE A 33 -4.05 5.66 -12.25
N LEU A 34 -2.95 5.08 -12.71
CA LEU A 34 -2.63 4.93 -14.13
C LEU A 34 -3.64 4.01 -14.84
N GLU A 35 -3.90 2.85 -14.25
CA GLU A 35 -4.71 1.79 -14.86
C GLU A 35 -6.19 2.15 -14.90
N SER A 36 -6.66 2.89 -13.88
CA SER A 36 -8.09 3.22 -13.75
C SER A 36 -8.48 4.65 -14.13
N ASP A 37 -7.53 5.48 -14.54
CA ASP A 37 -7.72 6.92 -14.76
C ASP A 37 -8.44 7.56 -13.55
N TRP A 38 -7.79 7.49 -12.37
CA TRP A 38 -8.35 7.97 -11.10
C TRP A 38 -9.70 7.33 -10.73
N GLY A 39 -9.87 6.04 -11.01
CA GLY A 39 -11.09 5.30 -10.74
C GLY A 39 -12.25 5.61 -11.68
N THR A 40 -12.03 6.38 -12.76
CA THR A 40 -13.09 6.72 -13.72
C THR A 40 -13.25 5.67 -14.82
N ARG A 41 -12.27 4.78 -15.00
CA ARG A 41 -12.23 3.75 -16.03
C ARG A 41 -11.76 2.42 -15.45
N MET A 42 -12.70 1.56 -15.06
CA MET A 42 -12.38 0.20 -14.62
C MET A 42 -13.44 -0.77 -15.13
N ALA A 43 -13.04 -2.01 -15.39
CA ALA A 43 -13.95 -3.09 -15.75
C ALA A 43 -14.33 -3.86 -14.48
N ASP A 44 -15.60 -3.84 -14.08
CA ASP A 44 -16.13 -4.55 -12.89
C ASP A 44 -15.22 -4.52 -11.67
N ASN A 45 -14.96 -3.31 -11.15
CA ASN A 45 -14.12 -3.02 -9.98
C ASN A 45 -12.62 -3.38 -10.11
N ASN A 46 -12.15 -3.77 -11.30
CA ASN A 46 -10.74 -4.05 -11.57
C ASN A 46 -9.93 -2.77 -11.75
N VAL A 47 -9.51 -2.17 -10.64
CA VAL A 47 -8.78 -0.89 -10.62
C VAL A 47 -7.35 -0.99 -11.17
N PHE A 48 -6.82 -2.20 -11.32
CA PHE A 48 -5.45 -2.47 -11.78
C PHE A 48 -5.37 -3.04 -13.20
N GLY A 49 -6.51 -3.20 -13.90
CA GLY A 49 -6.55 -3.75 -15.25
C GLY A 49 -6.01 -5.18 -15.36
N ILE A 50 -6.12 -6.00 -14.31
CA ILE A 50 -5.53 -7.35 -14.29
C ILE A 50 -6.27 -8.27 -15.28
N LYS A 51 -5.56 -8.74 -16.30
CA LYS A 51 -6.08 -9.71 -17.27
C LYS A 51 -6.36 -11.06 -16.61
N ALA A 52 -7.44 -11.71 -17.04
CA ALA A 52 -7.72 -13.09 -16.66
C ALA A 52 -6.80 -14.03 -17.45
N THR A 53 -5.95 -14.76 -16.73
CA THR A 53 -5.10 -15.82 -17.29
C THR A 53 -5.75 -17.19 -17.04
N SER A 54 -5.19 -18.27 -17.60
CA SER A 54 -5.69 -19.64 -17.38
C SER A 54 -5.75 -20.09 -15.92
N SER A 55 -4.95 -19.46 -15.05
CA SER A 55 -4.93 -19.70 -13.61
C SER A 55 -6.05 -19.00 -12.85
N TRP A 56 -6.72 -18.00 -13.45
CA TRP A 56 -7.84 -17.31 -12.83
C TRP A 56 -9.09 -18.21 -12.83
N LYS A 57 -9.78 -18.26 -11.69
CA LYS A 57 -10.99 -19.09 -11.48
C LYS A 57 -12.21 -18.29 -11.05
N GLY A 58 -12.05 -16.99 -10.81
CA GLY A 58 -13.15 -16.10 -10.46
C GLY A 58 -13.85 -15.54 -11.70
N ASP A 59 -14.73 -14.57 -11.46
CA ASP A 59 -15.51 -13.92 -12.51
C ASP A 59 -14.62 -13.14 -13.48
N THR A 60 -15.11 -12.97 -14.71
CA THR A 60 -14.40 -12.28 -15.78
C THR A 60 -15.31 -11.37 -16.56
N VAL A 61 -14.74 -10.30 -17.10
CA VAL A 61 -15.42 -9.37 -17.98
C VAL A 61 -14.59 -9.13 -19.24
N GLU A 62 -15.23 -9.12 -20.40
CA GLU A 62 -14.57 -8.71 -21.65
C GLU A 62 -14.69 -7.19 -21.79
N ALA A 63 -13.56 -6.51 -21.98
CA ALA A 63 -13.51 -5.07 -22.18
C ALA A 63 -12.51 -4.68 -23.25
N TRP A 64 -12.67 -3.48 -23.80
CA TRP A 64 -11.70 -2.89 -24.72
C TRP A 64 -10.51 -2.32 -23.96
N THR A 65 -9.31 -2.58 -24.44
CA THR A 65 -8.05 -2.05 -23.91
C THR A 65 -7.15 -1.55 -25.04
N ASN A 66 -6.19 -0.69 -24.70
CA ASN A 66 -5.16 -0.23 -25.60
C ASN A 66 -3.87 -1.02 -25.31
N GLU A 67 -3.40 -1.81 -26.27
CA GLU A 67 -2.17 -2.59 -26.15
C GLU A 67 -1.13 -2.06 -27.12
N TYR A 68 0.15 -2.19 -26.77
CA TYR A 68 1.24 -1.93 -27.71
C TYR A 68 1.63 -3.23 -28.40
N ILE A 69 1.31 -3.32 -29.69
CA ILE A 69 1.64 -4.46 -30.55
C ILE A 69 2.50 -3.94 -31.69
N ASP A 70 3.70 -4.50 -31.84
CA ASP A 70 4.72 -4.04 -32.81
C ASP A 70 5.04 -2.54 -32.69
N GLY A 71 5.09 -2.04 -31.45
CA GLY A 71 5.37 -0.64 -31.15
C GLY A 71 4.23 0.34 -31.47
N LYS A 72 3.07 -0.15 -31.91
CA LYS A 72 1.89 0.67 -32.20
C LYS A 72 0.78 0.38 -31.20
N MET A 73 0.16 1.44 -30.69
CA MET A 73 -1.02 1.33 -29.85
C MET A 73 -2.21 0.84 -30.69
N GLN A 74 -2.82 -0.27 -30.28
CA GLN A 74 -3.97 -0.89 -30.92
C GLN A 74 -5.07 -1.13 -29.90
N ARG A 75 -6.32 -0.83 -30.29
CA ARG A 75 -7.48 -1.09 -29.45
C ARG A 75 -7.97 -2.51 -29.68
N VAL A 76 -7.91 -3.35 -28.66
CA VAL A 76 -8.26 -4.78 -28.74
C VAL A 76 -9.20 -5.17 -27.61
N LYS A 77 -9.96 -6.25 -27.79
CA LYS A 77 -10.72 -6.86 -26.70
C LYS A 77 -9.81 -7.74 -25.88
N ALA A 78 -9.93 -7.66 -24.56
CA ALA A 78 -9.25 -8.54 -23.62
C ALA A 78 -10.21 -8.98 -22.52
N VAL A 79 -9.92 -10.13 -21.93
CA VAL A 79 -10.66 -10.66 -20.78
C VAL A 79 -9.93 -10.25 -19.50
N PHE A 80 -10.64 -9.53 -18.64
CA PHE A 80 -10.16 -9.05 -17.35
C PHE A 80 -10.79 -9.85 -16.22
N ARG A 81 -10.09 -9.89 -15.08
CA ARG A 81 -10.68 -10.34 -13.83
C ARG A 81 -11.79 -9.37 -13.44
N ALA A 82 -12.91 -9.88 -12.94
CA ALA A 82 -14.01 -9.09 -12.38
C ALA A 82 -14.05 -9.34 -10.87
N TYR A 83 -14.43 -8.30 -10.12
CA TYR A 83 -14.43 -8.33 -8.65
C TYR A 83 -15.75 -7.80 -8.09
N GLY A 84 -16.16 -8.31 -6.93
CA GLY A 84 -17.33 -7.81 -6.21
C GLY A 84 -17.10 -6.42 -5.61
N SER A 85 -15.84 -6.03 -5.41
CA SER A 85 -15.47 -4.71 -4.89
C SER A 85 -14.06 -4.28 -5.29
N ILE A 86 -13.77 -2.98 -5.20
CA ILE A 86 -12.41 -2.44 -5.41
C ILE A 86 -11.43 -3.03 -4.38
N ALA A 87 -11.89 -3.30 -3.14
CA ALA A 87 -11.07 -3.91 -2.10
C ALA A 87 -10.57 -5.31 -2.50
N GLU A 88 -11.42 -6.12 -3.15
CA GLU A 88 -11.02 -7.42 -3.69
C GLU A 88 -9.98 -7.28 -4.82
N SER A 89 -10.12 -6.27 -5.70
CA SER A 89 -9.12 -6.01 -6.73
C SER A 89 -7.76 -5.62 -6.14
N ILE A 90 -7.75 -4.80 -5.07
CA ILE A 90 -6.51 -4.46 -4.34
C ILE A 90 -5.90 -5.69 -3.70
N ALA A 91 -6.69 -6.52 -3.03
CA ALA A 91 -6.23 -7.76 -2.41
C ALA A 91 -5.60 -8.72 -3.45
N ASP A 92 -6.24 -8.88 -4.61
CA ASP A 92 -5.70 -9.73 -5.69
C ASP A 92 -4.43 -9.14 -6.31
N HIS A 93 -4.35 -7.81 -6.46
CA HIS A 93 -3.15 -7.13 -6.94
C HIS A 93 -1.95 -7.34 -6.01
N ILE A 94 -2.12 -7.12 -4.70
CA ILE A 94 -1.01 -7.30 -3.74
C ILE A 94 -0.57 -8.76 -3.67
N GLU A 95 -1.48 -9.72 -3.83
CA GLU A 95 -1.15 -11.15 -3.90
C GLU A 95 -0.40 -11.50 -5.19
N LEU A 96 -0.82 -10.96 -6.33
CA LEU A 96 -0.16 -11.14 -7.61
C LEU A 96 1.29 -10.63 -7.58
N VAL A 97 1.49 -9.38 -7.17
CA VAL A 97 2.83 -8.77 -7.09
C VAL A 97 3.65 -9.40 -5.95
N GLY A 98 2.98 -9.73 -4.84
CA GLY A 98 3.58 -10.31 -3.65
C GLY A 98 4.16 -11.71 -3.85
N LYS A 99 3.47 -12.55 -4.62
CA LYS A 99 3.78 -13.98 -4.73
C LYS A 99 4.43 -14.39 -6.05
N ALA A 100 4.14 -13.70 -7.16
CA ALA A 100 4.67 -14.15 -8.44
C ALA A 100 6.19 -13.91 -8.51
N ALA A 101 6.96 -14.96 -8.82
CA ALA A 101 8.41 -14.92 -8.84
C ALA A 101 8.98 -13.80 -9.74
N ARG A 102 8.31 -13.50 -10.86
CA ARG A 102 8.72 -12.42 -11.78
C ARG A 102 8.79 -11.03 -11.14
N TYR A 103 8.05 -10.78 -10.06
CA TYR A 103 8.04 -9.50 -9.34
C TYR A 103 8.95 -9.48 -8.11
N GLN A 104 9.85 -10.45 -7.95
CA GLN A 104 10.78 -10.48 -6.81
C GLN A 104 11.58 -9.18 -6.67
N ALA A 105 12.16 -8.67 -7.75
CA ALA A 105 12.94 -7.44 -7.75
C ALA A 105 12.12 -6.19 -7.33
N VAL A 106 10.79 -6.21 -7.50
CA VAL A 106 9.89 -5.12 -7.05
C VAL A 106 9.87 -5.04 -5.52
N ARG A 107 10.04 -6.17 -4.83
CA ARG A 107 9.94 -6.31 -3.37
C ARG A 107 11.29 -6.16 -2.65
N GLU A 108 12.38 -6.12 -3.41
CA GLU A 108 13.76 -6.08 -2.91
C GLU A 108 14.38 -4.67 -2.97
N THR A 109 13.60 -3.67 -3.39
CA THR A 109 14.04 -2.28 -3.47
C THR A 109 13.22 -1.39 -2.55
N ASP A 110 13.89 -0.39 -1.98
CA ASP A 110 13.29 0.66 -1.15
C ASP A 110 13.16 1.99 -1.92
N ASN A 111 13.42 1.98 -3.24
CA ASN A 111 13.30 3.14 -4.11
C ASN A 111 12.21 2.93 -5.16
N TYR A 112 11.22 3.83 -5.17
CA TYR A 112 10.08 3.73 -6.10
C TYR A 112 10.48 3.79 -7.57
N LYS A 113 11.60 4.45 -7.93
CA LYS A 113 12.10 4.50 -9.31
C LYS A 113 12.60 3.13 -9.74
N ASP A 114 13.35 2.46 -8.87
CA ASP A 114 13.82 1.10 -9.12
C ASP A 114 12.65 0.11 -9.13
N ALA A 115 11.64 0.31 -8.27
CA ALA A 115 10.45 -0.53 -8.23
C ALA A 115 9.62 -0.40 -9.53
N ALA A 116 9.44 0.83 -10.04
CA ALA A 116 8.77 1.10 -11.30
C ALA A 116 9.50 0.46 -12.49
N GLN A 117 10.83 0.53 -12.51
CA GLN A 117 11.66 -0.13 -13.53
C GLN A 117 11.56 -1.66 -13.42
N ALA A 118 11.60 -2.20 -12.20
CA ALA A 118 11.50 -3.63 -11.94
C ALA A 118 10.15 -4.21 -12.39
N ILE A 119 9.04 -3.53 -12.10
CA ILE A 119 7.70 -4.03 -12.45
C ILE A 119 7.45 -3.95 -13.98
N ALA A 120 7.97 -2.91 -14.64
CA ALA A 120 7.93 -2.79 -16.09
C ALA A 120 8.76 -3.91 -16.75
N LYS A 121 10.00 -4.12 -16.30
CA LYS A 121 10.89 -5.19 -16.78
C LYS A 121 10.31 -6.60 -16.54
N ALA A 122 9.54 -6.78 -15.47
CA ALA A 122 8.82 -8.02 -15.18
C ALA A 122 7.61 -8.27 -16.10
N GLY A 123 7.28 -7.32 -17.00
CA GLY A 123 6.23 -7.46 -18.00
C GLY A 123 4.83 -7.23 -17.44
N TYR A 124 4.66 -6.31 -16.49
CA TYR A 124 3.31 -5.92 -16.03
C TYR A 124 2.49 -5.28 -17.16
N ALA A 125 3.11 -4.37 -17.93
CA ALA A 125 2.52 -3.72 -19.09
C ALA A 125 3.42 -3.85 -20.33
N THR A 126 2.82 -3.76 -21.52
CA THR A 126 3.56 -3.77 -22.81
C THR A 126 4.06 -2.39 -23.22
N ASP A 127 3.64 -1.34 -22.53
CA ASP A 127 4.01 0.04 -22.82
C ASP A 127 5.49 0.29 -22.48
N PRO A 128 6.34 0.70 -23.45
CA PRO A 128 7.75 0.97 -23.18
C PRO A 128 7.98 2.16 -22.24
N MET A 129 6.99 3.02 -22.03
CA MET A 129 7.05 4.17 -21.12
C MET A 129 6.39 3.90 -19.76
N TYR A 130 6.06 2.65 -19.44
CA TYR A 130 5.29 2.32 -18.25
C TYR A 130 5.98 2.79 -16.96
N ALA A 131 7.28 2.53 -16.81
CA ALA A 131 8.03 2.92 -15.63
C ALA A 131 8.07 4.44 -15.47
N GLU A 132 8.33 5.18 -16.56
CA GLU A 132 8.39 6.64 -16.56
C GLU A 132 7.05 7.25 -16.19
N LYS A 133 5.93 6.67 -16.65
CA LYS A 133 4.58 7.11 -16.28
C LYS A 133 4.30 6.91 -14.80
N LEU A 134 4.68 5.75 -14.24
CA LEU A 134 4.52 5.50 -12.81
C LEU A 134 5.34 6.50 -11.98
N ILE A 135 6.61 6.71 -12.34
CA ILE A 135 7.49 7.68 -11.67
C ILE A 135 6.87 9.09 -11.72
N ALA A 136 6.39 9.52 -12.89
CA ALA A 136 5.75 10.83 -13.04
C ALA A 136 4.48 10.96 -12.19
N ILE A 137 3.67 9.91 -12.06
CA ILE A 137 2.49 9.91 -11.19
C ILE A 137 2.90 9.99 -9.72
N ILE A 138 3.92 9.24 -9.30
CA ILE A 138 4.43 9.26 -7.92
C ILE A 138 4.92 10.67 -7.57
N GLU A 139 5.77 11.26 -8.41
CA GLU A 139 6.37 12.57 -8.16
C GLU A 139 5.33 13.70 -8.20
N SER A 140 4.41 13.70 -9.18
CA SER A 140 3.42 14.76 -9.33
C SER A 140 2.34 14.77 -8.24
N ASN A 141 2.14 13.65 -7.55
CA ASN A 141 1.16 13.53 -6.46
C ASN A 141 1.81 13.34 -5.09
N GLY A 142 3.15 13.39 -5.01
CA GLY A 142 3.92 13.19 -3.78
C GLY A 142 3.62 11.85 -3.09
N LEU A 143 3.43 10.78 -3.85
CA LEU A 143 2.99 9.49 -3.30
C LEU A 143 4.10 8.78 -2.51
N ASP A 144 5.36 9.16 -2.71
CA ASP A 144 6.53 8.66 -1.98
C ASP A 144 6.46 8.97 -0.47
N GLN A 145 5.65 9.95 -0.07
CA GLN A 145 5.37 10.20 1.35
C GLN A 145 4.76 8.98 2.06
N TYR A 146 4.07 8.09 1.32
CA TYR A 146 3.45 6.87 1.85
C TYR A 146 4.40 5.67 1.91
N ASP A 147 5.59 5.76 1.31
CA ASP A 147 6.60 4.69 1.36
C ASP A 147 7.32 4.61 2.69
N ARG A 148 7.32 5.74 3.42
CA ARG A 148 7.79 5.77 4.80
C ARG A 148 6.73 5.09 5.64
N GLN A 149 7.12 4.03 6.35
CA GLN A 149 6.26 3.55 7.42
C GLN A 149 5.98 4.74 8.34
N PRO A 150 4.72 4.97 8.78
CA PRO A 150 4.56 5.65 10.05
C PRO A 150 5.45 4.87 11.02
N GLU A 151 6.36 5.54 11.73
CA GLU A 151 7.11 4.87 12.79
C GLU A 151 6.10 4.04 13.57
N GLU A 152 6.38 2.74 13.77
CA GLU A 152 5.60 1.95 14.71
C GLU A 152 5.84 2.59 16.07
N HIS A 153 5.08 3.62 16.39
CA HIS A 153 5.07 4.23 17.70
C HIS A 153 4.54 3.15 18.62
N HIS A 154 5.44 2.61 19.44
CA HIS A 154 5.03 1.75 20.53
C HIS A 154 3.97 2.53 21.31
N TRP A 155 2.82 1.94 21.62
CA TRP A 155 1.71 2.66 22.25
C TRP A 155 2.08 3.32 23.59
N ALA A 156 3.23 2.94 24.16
CA ALA A 156 3.83 3.48 25.37
C ALA A 156 4.95 4.51 25.13
N GLU A 157 5.38 4.77 23.89
CA GLU A 157 6.48 5.67 23.50
C GLU A 157 6.27 7.10 24.02
N GLU A 158 5.07 7.65 23.81
CA GLU A 158 4.70 8.98 24.33
C GLU A 158 4.79 9.05 25.85
N ILE A 159 4.39 7.97 26.53
CA ILE A 159 4.41 7.92 27.99
C ILE A 159 5.83 7.70 28.51
N TRP A 160 6.71 7.01 27.78
CA TRP A 160 8.12 6.91 28.13
C TRP A 160 8.81 8.26 28.07
N GLN A 161 8.55 9.06 27.04
CA GLN A 161 9.05 10.43 26.98
C GLN A 161 8.53 11.27 28.15
N GLU A 162 7.24 11.14 28.48
CA GLU A 162 6.64 11.84 29.63
C GLU A 162 7.30 11.44 30.95
N LEU A 163 7.50 10.14 31.18
CA LEU A 163 8.15 9.62 32.38
C LEU A 163 9.62 10.06 32.48
N ASN A 164 10.37 10.02 31.37
CA ASN A 164 11.75 10.50 31.31
C ASN A 164 11.83 12.00 31.62
N ASN A 165 10.90 12.81 31.11
CA ASN A 165 10.80 14.23 31.43
C ASN A 165 10.46 14.50 32.90
N MET A 166 9.76 13.57 33.57
CA MET A 166 9.51 13.59 35.01
C MET A 166 10.70 13.05 35.83
N GLY A 167 11.82 12.69 35.19
CA GLY A 167 13.00 12.11 35.84
C GLY A 167 12.88 10.63 36.17
N ILE A 168 11.82 9.96 35.71
CA ILE A 168 11.62 8.52 35.87
C ILE A 168 12.25 7.85 34.64
N ALA A 169 13.52 7.49 34.76
CA ALA A 169 14.28 6.92 33.66
C ALA A 169 13.74 5.54 33.24
N VAL A 170 13.22 5.44 32.02
CA VAL A 170 12.81 4.20 31.37
C VAL A 170 13.76 3.96 30.19
N TYR A 171 14.54 2.88 30.27
CA TYR A 171 15.48 2.46 29.23
C TYR A 171 15.01 1.15 28.60
N GLU A 172 15.06 1.02 27.28
CA GLU A 172 14.60 -0.20 26.59
C GLU A 172 15.71 -1.18 26.17
N LYS A 173 15.49 -2.47 26.45
CA LYS A 173 15.18 -3.55 25.48
C LYS A 173 15.18 -4.92 26.19
N ARG A 174 14.01 -5.54 26.40
CA ARG A 174 13.85 -6.99 26.67
C ARG A 174 12.51 -7.49 26.11
N TYR A 175 12.52 -8.58 25.35
CA TYR A 175 11.40 -9.09 24.53
C TYR A 175 10.69 -10.30 25.16
N ASP A 176 10.95 -10.55 26.45
CA ASP A 176 10.66 -11.84 27.08
C ASP A 176 9.56 -11.74 28.17
N ASP A 177 9.07 -10.53 28.48
CA ASP A 177 8.07 -10.31 29.54
C ASP A 177 6.66 -10.10 28.94
N PRO A 178 5.60 -10.60 29.63
CA PRO A 178 4.20 -10.46 29.19
C PRO A 178 3.67 -9.01 29.17
N ALA A 179 4.39 -8.07 29.79
CA ALA A 179 4.24 -6.62 29.62
C ALA A 179 5.55 -5.94 30.07
N THR A 180 6.05 -4.97 29.30
CA THR A 180 7.27 -4.24 29.71
C THR A 180 6.98 -3.35 30.92
N ARG A 181 8.01 -3.06 31.73
CA ARG A 181 7.90 -2.08 32.85
C ARG A 181 7.35 -0.74 32.37
N GLY A 182 7.69 -0.36 31.14
CA GLY A 182 7.19 0.84 30.49
C GLY A 182 5.68 0.79 30.22
N GLU A 183 5.16 -0.33 29.74
CA GLU A 183 3.73 -0.55 29.52
C GLU A 183 2.93 -0.54 30.84
N VAL A 184 3.47 -1.13 31.90
CA VAL A 184 2.86 -1.11 33.24
C VAL A 184 2.81 0.31 33.79
N MET A 185 3.91 1.07 33.70
CA MET A 185 3.94 2.46 34.17
C MET A 185 3.02 3.37 33.34
N ALA A 186 2.89 3.09 32.05
CA ALA A 186 1.94 3.77 31.18
C ALA A 186 0.47 3.57 31.59
N LEU A 187 0.09 2.33 31.92
CA LEU A 187 -1.25 2.02 32.44
C LEU A 187 -1.50 2.70 33.79
N ILE A 188 -0.52 2.69 34.70
CA ILE A 188 -0.63 3.35 36.00
C ILE A 188 -0.81 4.86 35.84
N LEU A 189 0.00 5.51 34.99
CA LEU A 189 -0.10 6.95 34.76
C LEU A 189 -1.46 7.33 34.17
N ARG A 190 -1.97 6.56 33.21
CA ARG A 190 -3.33 6.76 32.67
C ARG A 190 -4.41 6.62 33.73
N ALA A 191 -4.32 5.60 34.60
CA ALA A 191 -5.27 5.41 35.69
C ALA A 191 -5.23 6.58 36.69
N VAL A 192 -4.05 7.06 37.06
CA VAL A 192 -3.89 8.22 37.95
C VAL A 192 -4.47 9.49 37.33
N LYS A 193 -4.16 9.78 36.05
CA LYS A 193 -4.73 10.94 35.33
C LYS A 193 -6.25 10.86 35.25
N TYR A 194 -6.79 9.67 34.95
CA TYR A 194 -8.23 9.46 34.91
C TYR A 194 -8.87 9.72 36.28
N ILE A 195 -8.34 9.14 37.35
CA ILE A 195 -8.82 9.35 38.72
C ILE A 195 -8.76 10.84 39.10
N ALA A 196 -7.66 11.53 38.81
CA ALA A 196 -7.52 12.96 39.07
C ALA A 196 -8.56 13.79 38.29
N SER A 197 -8.87 13.41 37.05
CA SER A 197 -9.86 14.11 36.22
C SER A 197 -11.31 13.93 36.69
N VAL A 198 -11.63 12.84 37.39
CA VAL A 198 -12.97 12.56 37.93
C VAL A 198 -13.13 12.92 39.41
N ALA A 199 -12.01 13.14 40.12
CA ALA A 199 -12.00 13.50 41.54
C ALA A 199 -12.15 15.02 41.80
N HIS A 200 -12.10 15.85 40.76
CA HIS A 200 -12.38 17.29 40.83
C HIS A 200 -13.53 17.65 39.88
N PRO A 201 -14.80 17.49 40.31
CA PRO A 201 -15.96 18.07 39.65
C PRO A 201 -16.03 19.59 39.79
#